data_AF-A0A7S3LNA9-F1
#
_entry.id   AF-A0A7S3LNA9-F1
#
_cell.length_a   1.000
_cell.length_b   1.000
_cell.length_c   1.000
_cell.angle_alpha   90.00
_cell.angle_beta   90.00
_cell.angle_gamma   90.00
#
_symmetry.space_group_name_H-M   'P 1'
#
loop_
_entity.id
_entity.type
_entity.pdbx_description
1 polymer ?
#
loop_
_entity_poly.entity_id
_entity_poly.type
_entity_poly.pdbx_seq_one_letter_code
_entity_poly.pdbx_strand_id
1 'polypeptide(L)'
;YDTGCSSSHVALDAAFKAIRDGDCDSAIVIGCSLNLHPETYTKLQRAGQLSPGGRCHSFDAAGDGYARGEGCGALILRRKEEAGNDQERILAILKSVAVSQDGKRLSISATSGPAQQG
;
A
#
# COMPACT_ATOMS: atom_id res chain seq x y z
N TYR A 1 4.03 5.38 -8.81
CA TYR A 1 3.87 6.06 -7.51
C TYR A 1 4.98 5.57 -6.61
N ASP A 2 5.70 6.47 -5.95
CA ASP A 2 6.73 6.13 -4.97
C ASP A 2 6.45 6.93 -3.70
N THR A 3 5.82 6.28 -2.73
CA THR A 3 5.43 6.86 -1.44
C THR A 3 5.86 5.96 -0.28
N GLY A 4 6.92 5.15 -0.49
CA GLY A 4 7.37 4.15 0.47
C GLY A 4 6.36 3.01 0.63
N CYS A 5 6.02 2.65 1.88
CA CYS A 5 5.21 1.47 2.19
C CYS A 5 3.77 1.54 1.65
N SER A 6 3.26 2.73 1.32
CA SER A 6 1.89 2.95 0.83
C SER A 6 1.77 2.96 -0.69
N SER A 7 2.87 2.76 -1.44
CA SER A 7 2.94 3.03 -2.89
C SER A 7 1.84 2.33 -3.71
N SER A 8 1.52 1.07 -3.41
CA SER A 8 0.46 0.32 -4.11
C SER A 8 -0.94 0.85 -3.79
N HIS A 9 -1.15 1.35 -2.57
CA HIS A 9 -2.41 1.97 -2.17
C HIS A 9 -2.61 3.35 -2.83
N VAL A 10 -1.53 4.12 -2.98
CA VAL A 10 -1.58 5.40 -3.72
C VAL A 10 -1.81 5.17 -5.22
N ALA A 11 -1.24 4.12 -5.79
CA ALA A 11 -1.55 3.71 -7.16
C ALA A 11 -3.03 3.34 -7.33
N LEU A 12 -3.62 2.66 -6.34
CA LEU A 12 -5.04 2.33 -6.32
C LEU A 12 -5.93 3.59 -6.25
N ASP A 13 -5.59 4.56 -5.42
CA ASP A 13 -6.28 5.85 -5.33
C ASP A 13 -6.29 6.61 -6.66
N ALA A 14 -5.14 6.69 -7.31
CA ALA A 14 -5.05 7.39 -8.58
C ALA A 14 -5.83 6.69 -9.70
N ALA A 15 -5.79 5.36 -9.77
CA ALA A 15 -6.60 4.60 -10.72
C ALA A 15 -8.10 4.76 -10.46
N PHE A 16 -8.52 4.75 -9.18
CA PHE A 16 -9.91 5.00 -8.81
C PHE A 16 -10.38 6.40 -9.26
N LYS A 17 -9.55 7.43 -9.06
CA LYS A 17 -9.84 8.80 -9.50
C LYS A 17 -9.92 8.91 -11.03
N ALA A 18 -8.94 8.36 -11.75
CA ALA A 18 -8.94 8.39 -13.21
C ALA A 18 -10.20 7.74 -13.82
N ILE A 19 -10.63 6.59 -13.28
CA ILE A 19 -11.85 5.92 -13.73
C ILE A 19 -13.12 6.72 -13.39
N ARG A 20 -13.16 7.30 -12.17
CA ARG A 20 -14.30 8.08 -11.70
C ARG A 20 -14.45 9.40 -12.45
N ASP A 21 -13.33 10.06 -12.73
CA ASP A 21 -13.28 11.37 -13.36
C ASP A 21 -13.39 11.27 -14.90
N GLY A 22 -13.37 10.04 -15.45
CA GLY A 22 -13.59 9.75 -16.86
C GLY A 22 -12.32 9.79 -17.72
N ASP A 23 -11.15 9.89 -17.11
CA ASP A 23 -9.85 9.89 -17.81
C ASP A 23 -9.53 8.52 -18.44
N CYS A 24 -10.09 7.44 -17.87
CA CYS A 24 -10.08 6.11 -18.47
C CYS A 24 -11.31 5.27 -18.07
N ASP A 25 -11.58 4.20 -18.82
CA ASP A 25 -12.68 3.27 -18.52
C ASP A 25 -12.24 2.12 -17.61
N SER A 26 -10.96 1.73 -17.74
CA SER A 26 -10.32 0.70 -16.93
C SER A 26 -8.88 1.06 -16.60
N ALA A 27 -8.35 0.45 -15.54
CA ALA A 27 -6.98 0.65 -15.10
C ALA A 27 -6.39 -0.64 -14.54
N ILE A 28 -5.09 -0.84 -14.76
CA ILE A 28 -4.30 -1.89 -14.12
C ILE A 28 -3.49 -1.26 -12.99
N VAL A 29 -3.66 -1.77 -11.77
CA VAL A 29 -2.90 -1.34 -10.59
C VAL A 29 -1.94 -2.46 -10.21
N ILE A 30 -0.65 -2.15 -10.14
CA ILE A 30 0.40 -3.12 -9.82
C ILE A 30 1.20 -2.63 -8.61
N GLY A 31 1.49 -3.53 -7.68
CA GLY A 31 2.44 -3.31 -6.59
C GLY A 31 3.50 -4.40 -6.60
N CYS A 32 4.77 -4.02 -6.47
CA CYS A 32 5.90 -4.96 -6.40
C CYS A 32 6.92 -4.49 -5.37
N SER A 33 7.48 -5.43 -4.61
CA SER A 33 8.58 -5.20 -3.68
C SER A 33 9.52 -6.40 -3.74
N LEU A 34 10.80 -6.12 -4.03
CA LEU A 34 11.87 -7.11 -4.07
C LEU A 34 13.07 -6.60 -3.24
N ASN A 35 13.72 -7.50 -2.55
CA ASN A 35 14.80 -7.25 -1.61
C ASN A 35 16.15 -7.63 -2.24
N LEU A 36 16.45 -7.01 -3.37
CA LEU A 36 17.57 -7.41 -4.24
C LEU A 36 18.96 -7.01 -3.73
N HIS A 37 19.03 -6.12 -2.73
CA HIS A 37 20.30 -5.62 -2.22
C HIS A 37 20.35 -5.62 -0.68
N PRO A 38 21.41 -6.18 -0.06
CA PRO A 38 21.51 -6.31 1.39
C PRO A 38 21.67 -4.95 2.10
N GLU A 39 22.17 -3.92 1.41
CA GLU A 39 22.36 -2.60 2.01
C GLU A 39 21.06 -2.00 2.58
N THR A 40 19.92 -2.24 1.93
CA THR A 40 18.62 -1.79 2.43
C THR A 40 18.28 -2.45 3.76
N TYR A 41 18.58 -3.74 3.94
CA TYR A 41 18.43 -4.41 5.23
C TYR A 41 19.34 -3.80 6.29
N THR A 42 20.63 -3.61 5.98
CA THR A 42 21.59 -3.03 6.91
C THR A 42 21.18 -1.64 7.37
N LYS A 43 20.67 -0.79 6.46
CA LYS A 43 20.18 0.55 6.79
C LYS A 43 18.98 0.50 7.74
N LEU A 44 18.00 -0.36 7.45
CA LEU A 44 16.79 -0.51 8.27
C LEU A 44 17.10 -1.11 9.66
N GLN A 45 18.03 -2.06 9.72
CA GLN A 45 18.51 -2.64 10.99
C GLN A 45 19.21 -1.58 11.85
N ARG A 46 20.09 -0.75 11.26
CA ARG A 46 20.75 0.36 11.96
C ARG A 46 19.77 1.42 12.43
N ALA A 47 18.66 1.62 11.70
CA ALA A 47 17.57 2.49 12.10
C ALA A 47 16.64 1.88 13.17
N GLY A 48 16.90 0.64 13.62
CA GLY A 48 16.11 -0.04 14.64
C GLY A 48 14.71 -0.44 14.17
N GLN A 49 14.49 -0.59 12.86
CA GLN A 49 13.15 -0.85 12.30
C GLN A 49 12.84 -2.34 12.13
N LEU A 50 13.86 -3.20 12.10
CA LEU A 50 13.69 -4.64 11.84
C LEU A 50 13.65 -5.45 13.14
N SER A 51 12.72 -6.40 13.20
CA SER A 51 12.67 -7.39 14.28
C SER A 51 13.88 -8.33 14.18
N PRO A 52 14.66 -8.55 15.26
CA PRO A 52 15.75 -9.53 15.29
C PRO A 52 15.28 -10.96 15.00
N GLY A 53 14.03 -11.29 15.36
CA GLY A 53 13.41 -12.58 15.08
C GLY A 53 12.91 -12.74 13.64
N GLY A 54 12.97 -11.67 12.83
CA GLY A 54 12.51 -11.70 11.44
C GLY A 54 11.00 -11.94 11.30
N ARG A 55 10.20 -11.52 12.28
CA ARG A 55 8.74 -11.65 12.26
C ARG A 55 8.04 -10.32 12.54
N CYS A 56 6.87 -10.14 11.96
CA CYS A 56 5.96 -9.06 12.32
C CYS A 56 5.03 -9.55 13.44
N HIS A 57 5.22 -9.04 14.65
CA HIS A 57 4.39 -9.34 15.82
C HIS A 57 3.22 -8.35 15.91
N SER A 58 2.40 -8.28 14.86
CA SER A 58 1.32 -7.29 14.74
C SER A 58 0.32 -7.39 15.90
N PHE A 59 0.19 -6.29 16.64
CA PHE A 59 -0.69 -6.14 17.81
C PHE A 59 -0.32 -6.99 19.04
N ASP A 60 0.85 -7.63 19.03
CA ASP A 60 1.38 -8.38 20.17
C ASP A 60 2.21 -7.47 21.09
N ALA A 61 2.21 -7.75 22.39
CA ALA A 61 3.03 -7.02 23.37
C ALA A 61 4.55 -7.22 23.13
N ALA A 62 4.95 -8.28 22.43
CA ALA A 62 6.32 -8.58 22.03
C ALA A 62 6.76 -7.87 20.73
N GLY A 63 6.01 -6.86 20.25
CA GLY A 63 6.37 -6.09 19.06
C GLY A 63 7.73 -5.40 19.16
N ASP A 64 8.69 -5.82 18.34
CA ASP A 64 10.09 -5.38 18.37
C ASP A 64 10.64 -4.89 17.01
N GLY A 65 9.74 -4.66 16.04
CA GLY A 65 10.06 -4.23 14.67
C GLY A 65 9.23 -4.99 13.64
N TYR A 66 9.60 -4.87 12.36
CA TYR A 66 8.95 -5.61 11.27
C TYR A 66 9.93 -6.53 10.53
N ALA A 67 9.38 -7.51 9.81
CA ALA A 67 10.11 -8.35 8.87
C ALA A 67 9.85 -7.88 7.44
N ARG A 68 10.91 -7.80 6.64
CA ARG A 68 10.81 -7.51 5.21
C ARG A 68 10.22 -8.72 4.48
N GLY A 69 9.26 -8.46 3.58
CA GLY A 69 8.74 -9.45 2.64
C GLY A 69 9.08 -9.08 1.19
N GLU A 70 8.84 -10.01 0.28
CA GLU A 70 8.88 -9.79 -1.16
C GLU A 70 7.52 -10.20 -1.74
N GLY A 71 7.14 -9.60 -2.86
CA GLY A 71 5.90 -9.96 -3.54
C GLY A 71 5.55 -9.01 -4.68
N CYS A 72 4.74 -9.51 -5.59
CA CYS A 72 4.17 -8.75 -6.69
C CYS A 72 2.69 -9.14 -6.85
N GLY A 73 1.84 -8.16 -7.13
CA GLY A 73 0.42 -8.37 -7.37
C GLY A 73 -0.18 -7.29 -8.26
N ALA A 74 -1.26 -7.64 -8.96
CA ALA A 74 -1.96 -6.74 -9.86
C ALA A 74 -3.48 -6.85 -9.69
N LEU A 75 -4.17 -5.73 -9.92
CA LEU A 75 -5.64 -5.63 -9.96
C LEU A 75 -6.05 -4.98 -11.28
N ILE A 76 -7.17 -5.43 -11.83
CA ILE A 76 -7.85 -4.76 -12.93
C ILE A 76 -9.08 -4.08 -12.35
N LEU A 77 -9.20 -2.77 -12.58
CA LEU A 77 -10.30 -1.93 -12.13
C LEU A 77 -11.08 -1.42 -13.34
N ARG A 78 -12.39 -1.31 -13.16
CA ARG A 78 -13.36 -0.82 -14.15
C ARG A 78 -14.58 -0.29 -13.42
N ARG A 79 -15.42 0.48 -14.11
CA ARG A 79 -16.74 0.86 -13.56
C ARG A 79 -17.62 -0.38 -13.42
N LYS A 80 -18.37 -0.44 -12.31
CA LYS A 80 -19.28 -1.57 -12.03
C LYS A 80 -20.32 -1.74 -13.14
N GLU A 81 -20.77 -0.64 -13.73
CA GLU A 81 -21.79 -0.62 -14.80
C GLU A 81 -21.30 -1.28 -16.09
N GLU A 82 -19.99 -1.28 -16.33
CA GLU A 82 -19.35 -1.94 -17.46
C GLU A 82 -19.10 -3.43 -17.20
N ALA A 83 -19.36 -3.89 -15.98
CA ALA A 83 -19.30 -5.30 -15.62
C ALA A 83 -20.59 -6.03 -16.01
N GLY A 84 -20.85 -6.09 -17.31
CA GLY A 84 -22.10 -6.57 -17.88
C GLY A 84 -22.09 -7.97 -18.51
N ASN A 85 -20.92 -8.59 -18.73
CA ASN A 85 -20.85 -9.87 -19.43
C ASN A 85 -20.50 -11.01 -18.46
N ASP A 86 -21.20 -12.14 -18.58
CA ASP A 86 -21.02 -13.37 -17.78
C ASP A 86 -19.59 -13.94 -17.76
N GLN A 87 -18.71 -13.41 -18.62
CA GLN A 87 -17.32 -13.83 -18.73
C GLN A 87 -16.37 -13.16 -17.73
N GLU A 88 -16.79 -12.10 -17.03
CA GLU A 88 -15.86 -11.30 -16.21
C GLU A 88 -16.15 -11.40 -14.71
N ARG A 89 -15.35 -12.22 -14.01
CA ARG A 89 -15.47 -12.44 -12.58
C ARG A 89 -15.12 -11.18 -11.78
N ILE A 90 -16.11 -10.61 -11.10
CA ILE A 90 -15.90 -9.53 -10.13
C ILE A 90 -15.41 -10.17 -8.81
N LEU A 91 -14.20 -9.84 -8.38
CA LEU A 91 -13.64 -10.35 -7.12
C LEU A 91 -14.12 -9.55 -5.90
N ALA A 92 -14.28 -8.24 -6.06
CA ALA A 92 -14.73 -7.31 -5.00
C ALA A 92 -15.23 -6.00 -5.61
N ILE A 93 -15.93 -5.20 -4.81
CA ILE A 93 -16.34 -3.83 -5.15
C ILE A 93 -15.54 -2.85 -4.28
N LEU A 94 -14.72 -2.00 -4.90
CA LEU A 94 -14.03 -0.90 -4.23
C LEU A 94 -15.01 0.27 -4.02
N LYS A 95 -15.42 0.52 -2.77
CA LYS A 95 -16.36 1.61 -2.43
C LYS A 95 -15.70 2.98 -2.46
N SER A 96 -14.52 3.07 -1.88
CA SER A 96 -13.72 4.28 -1.80
C SER A 96 -12.27 3.91 -1.48
N VAL A 97 -11.38 4.86 -1.74
CA VAL A 97 -9.98 4.84 -1.37
C VAL A 97 -9.58 6.29 -1.12
N ALA A 98 -8.69 6.51 -0.15
CA ALA A 98 -8.26 7.85 0.23
C ALA A 98 -6.78 7.84 0.61
N VAL A 99 -6.13 8.97 0.34
CA VAL A 99 -4.72 9.19 0.67
C VAL A 99 -4.61 10.50 1.44
N SER A 100 -3.95 10.46 2.58
CA SER A 100 -3.63 11.61 3.42
C SER A 100 -2.12 11.65 3.71
N GLN A 101 -1.68 12.68 4.42
CA GLN A 101 -0.30 12.83 4.87
C GLN A 101 -0.28 13.17 6.36
N ASP A 102 0.71 12.63 7.07
CA ASP A 102 0.85 12.88 8.50
C ASP A 102 1.21 14.34 8.79
N GLY A 103 1.80 15.09 7.85
CA GLY A 103 2.14 16.51 8.08
C GLY A 103 3.26 16.69 9.11
N LYS A 104 3.22 17.76 9.91
CA LYS A 104 4.29 18.07 10.89
C LYS A 104 4.31 17.05 12.03
N ARG A 105 5.45 16.36 12.19
CA ARG A 105 5.68 15.35 13.24
C ARG A 105 7.03 15.54 13.94
N LEU A 106 7.22 14.86 15.06
CA LEU A 106 8.44 14.89 15.88
C LEU A 106 9.65 14.30 15.14
N SER A 107 9.42 13.39 14.21
CA SER A 107 10.42 12.88 13.28
C SER A 107 9.74 12.51 11.96
N ILE A 108 10.54 12.36 10.89
CA ILE A 108 10.04 12.02 9.56
C ILE A 108 9.37 10.63 9.50
N SER A 109 9.69 9.74 10.45
CA SER A 109 9.14 8.38 10.52
C SER A 109 8.04 8.22 11.58
N ALA A 110 7.72 9.28 12.34
CA ALA A 110 6.67 9.24 13.35
C ALA A 110 5.29 9.33 12.68
N THR A 111 4.37 8.47 13.10
CA THR A 111 3.01 8.39 12.58
C THR A 111 2.04 9.32 13.32
N SER A 112 0.89 9.62 12.71
CA SER A 112 -0.17 10.41 13.35
C SER A 112 -1.50 9.68 13.47
N GLY A 113 -1.93 9.42 14.70
CA GLY A 113 -3.29 8.92 14.97
C GLY A 113 -4.37 9.83 14.37
N PRO A 114 -4.41 11.15 14.66
CA PRO A 114 -5.41 12.05 14.09
C PRO A 114 -5.43 12.12 12.56
N ALA A 115 -4.28 12.03 11.88
CA ALA A 115 -4.25 12.05 10.40
C ALA A 115 -4.67 10.71 9.77
N GLN A 116 -4.64 9.63 10.56
CA GLN A 116 -5.09 8.29 10.19
C GLN A 116 -6.56 8.04 10.54
N GLN A 117 -7.18 8.93 11.32
CA GLN A 117 -8.61 8.90 11.62
C GLN A 117 -9.39 9.47 10.43
N GLY A 118 -10.20 8.62 9.79
CA GLY A 118 -11.05 8.95 8.66
C GLY A 118 -12.20 7.96 8.53
#